data_AF-A0A6B2ECX9-F1
#
_entry.id   AF-A0A6B2ECX9-F1
#
_cell.length_a   1.000
_cell.length_b   1.000
_cell.length_c   1.000
_cell.angle_alpha   90.00
_cell.angle_beta   90.00
_cell.angle_gamma   90.00
#
_symmetry.space_group_name_H-M   'P 1'
#
loop_
_entity.id
_entity.type
_entity.pdbx_description
1 polymer ?
#
loop_
_entity_poly.entity_id
_entity_poly.type
_entity_poly.pdbx_seq_one_letter_code
_entity_poly.pdbx_strand_id
1 'polypeptide(L)'
;MQFFIYSLAILFIYFKSPRWGIMTFLLSTAATVTASFVIMYRCNTSMKFLDVYRDTDAVYTKPWTRISSYQSGMILGFILHVTRDRRIYLTPRQTVIIWSAILGFFTVTVAMDPDQPKILIQLFMSGGRILYGLIVGGIIVICQWGYGRWFEWISTRRFIWQFSKLSYSIYLIHPAIGMIVYGTDAHVLNISFIK
;
A
#
# COMPACT_ATOMS: atom_id res chain seq x y z
N MET A 1 7.91 12.02 -2.09
CA MET A 1 7.64 13.44 -2.42
C MET A 1 7.53 13.72 -3.93
N GLN A 2 8.14 12.93 -4.83
CA GLN A 2 8.21 13.24 -6.27
C GLN A 2 6.96 12.84 -7.10
N PHE A 3 6.09 11.97 -6.60
CA PHE A 3 4.96 11.42 -7.38
C PHE A 3 3.74 12.33 -7.52
N PHE A 4 3.76 13.52 -6.91
CA PHE A 4 2.73 14.52 -7.13
C PHE A 4 2.70 14.98 -8.60
N ILE A 5 3.87 15.09 -9.23
CA ILE A 5 4.01 15.41 -10.66
C ILE A 5 3.32 14.35 -11.52
N TYR A 6 3.49 13.07 -11.17
CA TYR A 6 2.82 11.95 -11.85
C TYR A 6 1.29 12.06 -11.78
N SER A 7 0.73 12.34 -10.59
CA SER A 7 -0.72 12.51 -10.45
C SER A 7 -1.25 13.71 -11.24
N LEU A 8 -0.51 14.84 -11.24
CA LEU A 8 -0.88 16.03 -12.01
C LEU A 8 -0.85 15.77 -13.51
N ALA A 9 0.17 15.07 -14.01
CA ALA A 9 0.29 14.75 -15.43
C ALA A 9 -0.91 13.91 -15.91
N ILE A 10 -1.30 12.89 -15.15
CA ILE A 10 -2.47 12.06 -15.48
C ILE A 10 -3.76 12.88 -15.44
N LEU A 11 -3.91 13.75 -14.42
CA LEU A 11 -5.07 14.62 -14.32
C LEU A 11 -5.16 15.60 -15.50
N PHE A 12 -4.02 16.14 -15.95
CA PHE A 12 -3.94 17.01 -17.12
C PHE A 12 -4.35 16.30 -18.42
N ILE A 13 -3.86 15.08 -18.63
CA ILE A 13 -4.25 14.24 -19.79
C ILE A 13 -5.74 13.93 -19.73
N TYR A 14 -6.26 13.61 -18.54
CA TYR A 14 -7.69 13.36 -18.33
C TYR A 14 -8.54 14.59 -18.66
N PHE A 15 -8.12 15.78 -18.25
CA PHE A 15 -8.82 17.03 -18.56
C PHE A 15 -8.88 17.31 -20.06
N LYS A 16 -7.78 17.07 -20.79
CA LYS A 16 -7.75 17.24 -22.25
C LYS A 16 -8.57 16.18 -22.98
N SER A 17 -8.53 14.93 -22.49
CA SER A 17 -9.23 13.81 -23.10
C SER A 17 -9.45 12.67 -22.09
N PRO A 18 -10.70 12.43 -21.64
CA PRO A 18 -10.99 11.46 -20.58
C PRO A 18 -10.54 10.03 -20.92
N ARG A 19 -10.74 9.61 -22.18
CA ARG A 19 -10.37 8.26 -22.66
C ARG A 19 -8.87 8.00 -22.52
N TRP A 20 -8.03 8.96 -22.94
CA TRP A 20 -6.58 8.82 -22.85
C TRP A 20 -6.08 8.94 -21.41
N GLY A 21 -6.71 9.77 -20.57
CA GLY A 21 -6.39 9.85 -19.15
C GLY A 21 -6.63 8.53 -18.41
N ILE A 22 -7.79 7.91 -18.65
CA ILE A 22 -8.11 6.60 -18.07
C ILE A 22 -7.16 5.53 -18.62
N MET A 23 -6.92 5.50 -19.93
CA MET A 23 -6.05 4.48 -20.53
C MET A 23 -4.60 4.59 -20.04
N THR A 24 -4.04 5.80 -19.96
CA THR A 24 -2.70 6.04 -19.40
C THR A 24 -2.62 5.65 -17.93
N PHE A 25 -3.64 5.96 -17.13
CA PHE A 25 -3.72 5.53 -15.73
C PHE A 25 -3.74 3.99 -15.60
N LEU A 26 -4.60 3.30 -16.36
CA LEU A 26 -4.70 1.84 -16.32
C LEU A 26 -3.40 1.16 -16.77
N LEU A 27 -2.82 1.62 -17.87
CA LEU A 27 -1.53 1.11 -18.38
C LEU A 27 -0.42 1.31 -17.37
N SER A 28 -0.32 2.49 -16.75
CA SER A 28 0.68 2.76 -15.73
C SER A 28 0.49 1.91 -14.48
N THR A 29 -0.75 1.57 -14.12
CA THR A 29 -1.06 0.72 -12.96
C THR A 29 -0.70 -0.73 -13.23
N ALA A 30 -1.04 -1.24 -14.42
CA ALA A 30 -0.62 -2.57 -14.84
C ALA A 30 0.91 -2.66 -14.88
N ALA A 31 1.58 -1.67 -15.47
CA ALA A 31 3.04 -1.63 -15.56
C ALA A 31 3.71 -1.62 -14.17
N THR A 32 3.22 -0.84 -13.21
CA THR A 32 3.82 -0.78 -11.86
C THR A 32 3.63 -2.07 -11.08
N VAL A 33 2.46 -2.71 -11.17
CA VAL A 33 2.18 -4.00 -10.51
C VAL A 33 3.04 -5.10 -11.14
N THR A 34 3.08 -5.20 -12.47
CA THR A 34 3.91 -6.20 -13.16
C THR A 34 5.39 -5.99 -12.91
N ALA A 35 5.89 -4.74 -12.98
CA ALA A 35 7.29 -4.44 -12.67
C ALA A 35 7.64 -4.81 -11.23
N SER A 36 6.76 -4.50 -10.27
CA SER A 36 6.95 -4.88 -8.86
C SER A 36 7.01 -6.40 -8.69
N PHE A 37 6.13 -7.14 -9.35
CA PHE A 37 6.13 -8.59 -9.33
C PHE A 37 7.41 -9.18 -9.93
N VAL A 38 7.82 -8.71 -11.12
CA VAL A 38 9.05 -9.18 -11.78
C VAL A 38 10.29 -8.94 -10.92
N ILE A 39 10.39 -7.78 -10.27
CA ILE A 39 11.52 -7.47 -9.39
C ILE A 39 11.53 -8.42 -8.18
N MET A 40 10.39 -8.60 -7.52
CA MET A 40 10.28 -9.50 -6.37
C MET A 40 10.56 -10.97 -6.74
N TYR A 41 10.15 -11.37 -7.95
CA TYR A 41 10.45 -12.69 -8.50
C TYR A 41 11.95 -12.87 -8.75
N ARG A 42 12.61 -11.88 -9.38
CA ARG A 42 14.05 -11.89 -9.65
C ARG A 42 14.91 -11.87 -8.39
N CYS A 43 14.49 -11.12 -7.36
CA CYS A 43 15.18 -11.04 -6.08
C CYS A 43 14.89 -12.24 -5.15
N ASN A 44 13.97 -13.14 -5.54
CA ASN A 44 13.55 -14.29 -4.74
C ASN A 44 13.06 -13.87 -3.33
N THR A 45 12.35 -12.75 -3.26
CA THR A 45 12.00 -12.09 -2.00
C THR A 45 11.10 -12.97 -1.12
N SER A 46 11.36 -12.90 0.18
CA SER A 46 10.74 -13.67 1.25
C SER A 46 10.16 -12.72 2.31
N MET A 47 9.24 -13.21 3.15
CA MET A 47 8.71 -12.46 4.29
C MET A 47 9.57 -12.58 5.55
N LYS A 48 10.66 -13.34 5.49
CA LYS A 48 11.61 -13.45 6.61
C LYS A 48 12.31 -12.11 6.81
N PHE A 49 12.37 -11.68 8.07
CA PHE A 49 12.81 -10.33 8.42
C PHE A 49 14.18 -9.97 7.82
N LEU A 50 15.16 -10.89 7.90
CA LEU A 50 16.50 -10.71 7.34
C LEU A 50 16.51 -10.57 5.81
N ASP A 51 15.71 -11.37 5.10
CA ASP A 51 15.61 -11.32 3.64
C ASP A 51 14.98 -9.99 3.19
N VAL A 52 14.01 -9.48 3.94
CA VAL A 52 13.39 -8.17 3.67
C VAL A 52 14.41 -7.04 3.78
N TYR A 53 15.28 -7.07 4.79
CA TYR A 53 16.35 -6.07 4.95
C TYR A 53 17.39 -6.13 3.83
N ARG A 54 17.81 -7.35 3.43
CA ARG A 54 18.75 -7.52 2.30
C ARG A 54 18.16 -6.99 0.99
N ASP A 55 16.89 -7.26 0.74
CA ASP A 55 16.21 -6.88 -0.51
C ASP A 55 15.67 -5.44 -0.48
N THR A 56 15.85 -4.70 0.63
CA THR A 56 15.32 -3.33 0.81
C THR A 56 15.83 -2.38 -0.27
N ASP A 57 17.08 -2.49 -0.71
CA ASP A 57 17.61 -1.66 -1.80
C ASP A 57 17.04 -2.00 -3.18
N ALA A 58 16.62 -3.24 -3.39
CA ALA A 58 16.05 -3.66 -4.67
C ALA A 58 14.52 -3.44 -4.73
N VAL A 59 13.84 -3.57 -3.60
CA VAL A 59 12.37 -3.63 -3.52
C VAL A 59 11.78 -2.38 -2.87
N TYR A 60 12.48 -1.78 -1.90
CA TYR A 60 11.98 -0.65 -1.13
C TYR A 60 12.53 0.67 -1.64
N THR A 61 13.84 0.88 -1.81
CA THR A 61 14.38 2.22 -2.15
C THR A 61 13.94 2.73 -3.53
N LYS A 62 13.66 1.81 -4.44
CA LYS A 62 13.29 2.13 -5.82
C LYS A 62 11.89 2.74 -5.94
N PRO A 63 11.74 3.88 -6.64
CA PRO A 63 10.49 4.61 -6.69
C PRO A 63 9.35 3.85 -7.39
N TRP A 64 9.65 3.07 -8.42
CA TRP A 64 8.64 2.40 -9.25
C TRP A 64 7.83 1.32 -8.52
N THR A 65 8.39 0.68 -7.48
CA THR A 65 7.67 -0.31 -6.67
C THR A 65 6.74 0.32 -5.62
N ARG A 66 6.80 1.65 -5.46
CA ARG A 66 6.00 2.44 -4.51
C ARG A 66 4.88 3.24 -5.16
N ILE A 67 4.87 3.42 -6.48
CA ILE A 67 3.85 4.22 -7.20
C ILE A 67 2.44 3.65 -7.00
N SER A 68 2.31 2.33 -6.84
CA SER A 68 1.04 1.62 -6.72
C SER A 68 0.14 2.11 -5.58
N SER A 69 0.72 2.54 -4.46
CA SER A 69 -0.06 3.13 -3.35
C SER A 69 -0.59 4.53 -3.70
N TYR A 70 0.15 5.34 -4.45
CA TYR A 70 -0.34 6.63 -4.94
C TYR A 70 -1.48 6.46 -5.95
N GLN A 71 -1.40 5.45 -6.81
CA GLN A 71 -2.47 5.11 -7.77
C GLN A 71 -3.78 4.75 -7.06
N SER A 72 -3.73 3.99 -5.95
CA SER A 72 -4.93 3.72 -5.15
C SER A 72 -5.57 5.00 -4.58
N GLY A 73 -4.76 5.95 -4.12
CA GLY A 73 -5.23 7.25 -3.65
C GLY A 73 -5.90 8.07 -4.74
N MET A 74 -5.38 8.03 -5.97
CA MET A 74 -6.00 8.72 -7.11
C MET A 74 -7.39 8.17 -7.43
N ILE A 75 -7.55 6.84 -7.44
CA ILE A 75 -8.85 6.18 -7.69
C ILE A 75 -9.86 6.65 -6.64
N LEU A 76 -9.48 6.60 -5.37
CA LEU A 76 -10.37 6.95 -4.28
C LEU A 76 -10.67 8.44 -4.21
N GLY A 77 -9.69 9.30 -4.51
CA GLY A 77 -9.91 10.74 -4.64
C GLY A 77 -10.90 11.07 -5.75
N PHE A 78 -10.83 10.36 -6.87
CA PHE A 78 -11.81 10.49 -7.96
C PHE A 78 -13.20 10.02 -7.52
N ILE A 79 -13.30 8.87 -6.85
CA ILE A 79 -14.57 8.36 -6.31
C ILE A 79 -15.18 9.37 -5.33
N LEU A 80 -14.38 9.92 -4.40
CA LEU A 80 -14.84 10.95 -3.46
C LEU A 80 -15.31 12.21 -4.18
N HIS A 81 -14.61 12.65 -5.22
CA HIS A 81 -15.02 13.82 -6.00
C HIS A 81 -16.38 13.60 -6.68
N VAL A 82 -16.57 12.46 -7.34
CA VAL A 82 -17.83 12.13 -8.05
C VAL A 82 -18.98 11.87 -7.09
N THR A 83 -18.70 11.31 -5.91
CA THR A 83 -19.72 10.97 -4.91
C THR A 83 -19.94 12.06 -3.87
N ARG A 84 -19.24 13.21 -3.97
CA ARG A 84 -19.31 14.30 -3.01
C ARG A 84 -20.74 14.78 -2.74
N ASP A 85 -21.52 14.94 -3.80
CA ASP A 85 -22.88 15.48 -3.74
C ASP A 85 -23.96 14.38 -3.74
N ARG A 86 -23.55 13.10 -3.82
CA ARG A 86 -24.45 11.95 -3.88
C ARG A 86 -24.39 11.16 -2.59
N ARG A 87 -25.50 11.10 -1.85
CA ARG A 87 -25.62 10.15 -0.74
C ARG A 87 -25.87 8.75 -1.31
N ILE A 88 -24.85 7.91 -1.27
CA ILE A 88 -24.98 6.50 -1.64
C ILE A 88 -25.64 5.78 -0.47
N TYR A 89 -26.81 5.19 -0.72
CA TYR A 89 -27.51 4.39 0.28
C TYR A 89 -27.04 2.94 0.20
N LEU A 90 -26.27 2.51 1.19
CA LEU A 90 -25.93 1.11 1.43
C LEU A 90 -26.97 0.46 2.35
N THR A 91 -27.36 -0.76 2.00
CA THR A 91 -28.18 -1.61 2.86
C THR A 91 -27.34 -2.10 4.06
N PRO A 92 -27.96 -2.41 5.22
CA PRO A 92 -27.23 -2.92 6.38
C PRO A 92 -26.40 -4.17 6.07
N ARG A 93 -26.92 -5.06 5.22
CA ARG A 93 -26.21 -6.27 4.77
C ARG A 93 -24.95 -5.95 3.98
N GLN A 94 -25.00 -4.99 3.06
CA GLN A 94 -23.83 -4.55 2.29
C GLN A 94 -22.76 -3.95 3.21
N THR A 95 -23.16 -3.13 4.18
CA THR A 95 -22.23 -2.53 5.14
C THR A 95 -21.49 -3.60 5.96
N VAL A 96 -22.20 -4.63 6.44
CA VAL A 96 -21.58 -5.76 7.16
C VAL A 96 -20.62 -6.53 6.26
N ILE A 97 -21.01 -6.82 5.01
CA ILE A 97 -20.15 -7.52 4.04
C ILE A 97 -18.86 -6.72 3.81
N ILE A 98 -18.98 -5.42 3.55
CA ILE A 98 -17.83 -4.54 3.30
C ILE A 98 -16.89 -4.53 4.51
N TRP A 99 -17.41 -4.30 5.72
CA TRP A 99 -16.57 -4.30 6.93
C TRP A 99 -15.95 -5.66 7.23
N SER A 100 -16.68 -6.76 6.98
CA SER A 100 -16.13 -8.12 7.11
C SER A 100 -15.01 -8.39 6.10
N ALA A 101 -15.13 -7.89 4.87
CA ALA A 101 -14.09 -8.01 3.85
C ALA A 101 -12.84 -7.20 4.21
N ILE A 102 -13.02 -5.99 4.75
CA ILE A 102 -11.92 -5.14 5.25
C ILE A 102 -11.19 -5.86 6.39
N LEU A 103 -11.92 -6.36 7.39
CA LEU A 103 -11.33 -7.12 8.50
C LEU A 103 -10.64 -8.39 8.01
N GLY A 104 -11.29 -9.15 7.12
CA GLY A 104 -10.74 -10.37 6.51
C GLY A 104 -9.40 -10.10 5.82
N PHE A 105 -9.32 -9.02 5.03
CA PHE A 105 -8.07 -8.63 4.40
C PHE A 105 -6.96 -8.34 5.41
N PHE A 106 -7.23 -7.54 6.45
CA PHE A 106 -6.23 -7.26 7.47
C PHE A 106 -5.81 -8.53 8.24
N THR A 107 -6.75 -9.43 8.54
CA THR A 107 -6.40 -10.71 9.19
C THR A 107 -5.49 -11.56 8.32
N VAL A 108 -5.74 -11.62 7.00
CA VAL A 108 -4.85 -12.34 6.06
C VAL A 108 -3.47 -11.70 6.04
N THR A 109 -3.38 -10.36 6.05
CA THR A 109 -2.07 -9.67 6.02
C THR A 109 -1.23 -9.95 7.26
N VAL A 110 -1.85 -10.14 8.43
CA VAL A 110 -1.16 -10.40 9.70
C VAL A 110 -0.89 -11.89 9.91
N ALA A 111 -1.81 -12.75 9.49
CA ALA A 111 -1.69 -14.21 9.66
C ALA A 111 -0.89 -14.89 8.55
N MET A 112 -0.38 -14.15 7.56
CA MET A 112 0.37 -14.72 6.45
C MET A 112 1.70 -15.29 6.96
N ASP A 113 1.82 -16.61 6.90
CA ASP A 113 3.03 -17.32 7.30
C ASP A 113 4.21 -17.02 6.34
N PRO A 114 5.40 -16.70 6.85
CA PRO A 114 6.60 -16.56 6.03
C PRO A 114 6.99 -17.80 5.20
N ASP A 115 6.53 -19.00 5.58
CA ASP A 115 6.88 -20.25 4.90
C ASP A 115 5.92 -20.63 3.74
N GLN A 116 5.03 -19.73 3.35
CA GLN A 116 4.18 -19.88 2.15
C GLN A 116 5.00 -19.98 0.85
N PRO A 117 4.43 -20.56 -0.24
CA PRO A 117 5.12 -20.63 -1.51
C PRO A 117 5.53 -19.24 -1.99
N LYS A 118 6.80 -19.09 -2.39
CA LYS A 118 7.40 -17.78 -2.71
C LYS A 118 6.63 -16.98 -3.75
N ILE A 119 6.06 -17.66 -4.74
CA ILE A 119 5.24 -17.02 -5.78
C ILE A 119 4.01 -16.32 -5.16
N LEU A 120 3.36 -16.95 -4.16
CA LEU A 120 2.22 -16.36 -3.46
C LEU A 120 2.64 -15.14 -2.65
N ILE A 121 3.79 -15.21 -1.99
CA ILE A 121 4.38 -14.07 -1.25
C ILE A 121 4.66 -12.90 -2.19
N GLN A 122 5.27 -13.15 -3.35
CA GLN A 122 5.62 -12.13 -4.32
C GLN A 122 4.38 -11.49 -4.97
N LEU A 123 3.36 -12.29 -5.29
CA LEU A 123 2.06 -11.79 -5.76
C LEU A 123 1.38 -10.92 -4.70
N PHE A 124 1.38 -11.38 -3.46
CA PHE A 124 0.80 -10.65 -2.34
C PHE A 124 1.57 -9.34 -2.06
N MET A 125 2.90 -9.35 -2.07
CA MET A 125 3.71 -8.16 -1.83
C MET A 125 3.62 -7.13 -2.95
N SER A 126 3.45 -7.56 -4.21
CA SER A 126 3.33 -6.65 -5.36
C SER A 126 1.91 -6.11 -5.53
N GLY A 127 0.91 -6.99 -5.59
CA GLY A 127 -0.51 -6.61 -5.75
C GLY A 127 -1.17 -6.15 -4.45
N GLY A 128 -0.75 -6.68 -3.31
CA GLY A 128 -1.27 -6.29 -2.00
C GLY A 128 -1.00 -4.82 -1.67
N ARG A 129 0.03 -4.19 -2.22
CA ARG A 129 0.31 -2.75 -2.00
C ARG A 129 -0.79 -1.84 -2.53
N ILE A 130 -1.26 -2.09 -3.76
CA ILE A 130 -2.36 -1.31 -4.33
C ILE A 130 -3.68 -1.64 -3.62
N LEU A 131 -3.91 -2.92 -3.33
CA LEU A 131 -5.13 -3.37 -2.65
C LEU A 131 -5.22 -2.80 -1.23
N TYR A 132 -4.11 -2.78 -0.50
CA TYR A 132 -4.01 -2.19 0.83
C TYR A 132 -4.39 -0.71 0.81
N GLY A 133 -3.84 0.05 -0.14
CA GLY A 133 -4.21 1.46 -0.29
C GLY A 133 -5.67 1.68 -0.67
N LEU A 134 -6.23 0.82 -1.53
CA LEU A 134 -7.66 0.85 -1.87
C LEU A 134 -8.56 0.55 -0.67
N ILE A 135 -8.16 -0.41 0.19
CA ILE A 135 -8.92 -0.78 1.38
C ILE A 135 -8.85 0.33 2.43
N VAL A 136 -7.65 0.84 2.73
CA VAL A 136 -7.47 1.91 3.72
C VAL A 136 -8.22 3.17 3.31
N GLY A 137 -8.07 3.61 2.06
CA GLY A 137 -8.81 4.79 1.64
C GLY A 137 -10.29 4.50 1.35
N GLY A 138 -10.66 3.25 1.05
CA GLY A 138 -12.06 2.80 1.01
C GLY A 138 -12.78 2.96 2.35
N ILE A 139 -12.08 2.72 3.48
CA ILE A 139 -12.60 3.04 4.82
C ILE A 139 -12.99 4.51 4.91
N ILE A 140 -12.14 5.42 4.39
CA ILE A 140 -12.42 6.87 4.39
C ILE A 140 -13.68 7.18 3.58
N VAL A 141 -13.84 6.55 2.41
CA VAL A 141 -15.04 6.71 1.56
C VAL A 141 -16.32 6.24 2.29
N ILE A 142 -16.27 5.08 2.93
CA ILE A 142 -17.41 4.52 3.67
C ILE A 142 -17.76 5.39 4.88
N CYS A 143 -16.75 5.96 5.55
CA CYS A 143 -16.94 6.93 6.63
C CYS A 143 -17.63 8.20 6.10
N GLN A 144 -17.21 8.72 4.95
CA GLN A 144 -17.83 9.89 4.30
C GLN A 144 -19.31 9.65 3.96
N TRP A 145 -19.70 8.43 3.60
CA TRP A 145 -21.09 8.05 3.35
C TRP A 145 -21.91 7.84 4.63
N GLY A 146 -21.30 7.91 5.82
CA GLY A 146 -21.97 7.78 7.11
C GLY A 146 -22.08 6.34 7.65
N TYR A 147 -21.48 5.36 6.98
CA TYR A 147 -21.52 3.94 7.37
C TYR A 147 -20.33 3.51 8.26
N GLY A 148 -19.48 4.46 8.65
CA GLY A 148 -18.29 4.25 9.47
C GLY A 148 -18.32 4.91 10.85
N ARG A 149 -19.50 5.29 11.37
CA ARG A 149 -19.64 6.02 12.64
C ARG A 149 -18.91 5.36 13.82
N TRP A 150 -18.88 4.03 13.88
CA TRP A 150 -18.14 3.30 14.91
C TRP A 150 -16.63 3.52 14.79
N PHE A 151 -16.09 3.52 13.57
CA PHE A 151 -14.67 3.71 13.30
C PHE A 151 -14.25 5.16 13.57
N GLU A 152 -15.09 6.12 13.16
CA GLU A 152 -14.91 7.55 13.47
C GLU A 152 -14.85 7.80 14.99
N TRP A 153 -15.77 7.18 15.74
CA TRP A 153 -15.81 7.27 17.18
C TRP A 153 -14.56 6.69 17.86
N ILE A 154 -14.05 5.56 17.37
CA ILE A 154 -12.79 4.97 17.84
C ILE A 154 -11.63 5.92 17.53
N SER A 155 -11.49 6.34 16.27
CA SER A 155 -10.35 7.12 15.79
C SER A 155 -10.24 8.51 16.44
N THR A 156 -11.35 9.10 16.88
CA THR A 156 -11.38 10.45 17.48
C THR A 156 -11.00 10.45 18.97
N ARG A 157 -10.87 9.27 19.61
CA ARG A 157 -10.48 9.18 21.02
C ARG A 157 -9.05 9.68 21.24
N ARG A 158 -8.86 10.48 22.30
CA ARG A 158 -7.56 11.06 22.70
C ARG A 158 -6.46 9.99 22.86
N PHE A 159 -6.81 8.80 23.34
CA PHE A 159 -5.86 7.69 23.49
C PHE A 159 -5.30 7.23 22.13
N ILE A 160 -6.17 7.03 21.15
CA ILE A 160 -5.79 6.55 19.81
C ILE A 160 -4.98 7.61 19.08
N TRP A 161 -5.32 8.88 19.25
CA TRP A 161 -4.52 9.99 18.72
C TRP A 161 -3.05 9.95 19.20
N GLN A 162 -2.80 9.65 20.48
CA GLN A 162 -1.43 9.50 20.97
C GLN A 162 -0.76 8.24 20.41
N PHE A 163 -1.52 7.15 20.29
CA PHE A 163 -1.01 5.93 19.69
C PHE A 163 -0.60 6.13 18.22
N SER A 164 -1.37 6.92 17.45
CA SER A 164 -0.99 7.29 16.07
C SER A 164 0.35 8.02 16.01
N LYS A 165 0.60 8.95 16.96
CA LYS A 165 1.89 9.64 17.06
C LYS A 165 3.02 8.69 17.44
N LEU A 166 2.77 7.79 18.40
CA LEU A 166 3.75 6.79 18.83
C LEU A 166 4.14 5.87 17.67
N SER A 167 3.16 5.33 16.95
CA SER A 167 3.38 4.49 15.77
C SER A 167 4.17 5.21 14.69
N TYR A 168 3.91 6.50 14.48
CA TYR A 168 4.69 7.32 13.55
C TYR A 168 6.14 7.50 14.00
N SER A 169 6.37 7.77 15.29
CA SER A 169 7.73 7.87 15.85
C SER A 169 8.49 6.53 15.73
N ILE A 170 7.84 5.41 16.03
CA ILE A 170 8.41 4.06 15.86
C ILE A 170 8.77 3.82 14.39
N TYR A 171 7.88 4.18 13.47
CA TYR A 171 8.13 4.06 12.03
C TYR A 171 9.37 4.84 11.57
N LEU A 172 9.59 6.05 12.08
CA LEU A 172 10.77 6.86 11.73
C LEU A 172 12.08 6.24 12.26
N ILE A 173 12.04 5.62 13.43
CA ILE A 173 13.21 5.02 14.07
C ILE A 173 13.52 3.63 13.49
N HIS A 174 12.51 2.92 12.99
CA HIS A 174 12.63 1.54 12.51
C HIS A 174 13.76 1.31 11.49
N PRO A 175 13.90 2.10 10.40
CA PRO A 175 15.02 1.94 9.46
C PRO A 175 16.40 2.15 10.10
N ALA A 176 16.51 3.07 11.06
CA ALA A 176 17.77 3.33 11.76
C ALA A 176 18.16 2.13 12.64
N ILE A 177 17.20 1.56 13.38
CA ILE A 177 17.42 0.32 14.14
C ILE A 177 17.82 -0.82 13.20
N GLY A 178 17.09 -0.99 12.09
CA GLY A 178 17.41 -2.00 11.10
C GLY A 178 18.83 -1.89 10.54
N MET A 179 19.28 -0.67 10.22
CA MET A 179 20.64 -0.42 9.78
C MET A 179 21.69 -0.68 10.87
N ILE A 180 21.41 -0.34 12.13
CA ILE A 180 22.36 -0.59 13.24
C ILE A 180 22.50 -2.09 13.52
N VAL A 181 21.39 -2.81 13.52
CA VAL A 181 21.36 -4.24 13.86
C VAL A 181 21.90 -5.11 12.73
N TYR A 182 21.61 -4.78 11.46
CA TYR A 182 21.96 -5.62 10.31
C TYR A 182 23.03 -5.03 9.40
N GLY A 183 23.41 -3.76 9.58
CA GLY A 183 24.52 -3.14 8.85
C GLY A 183 25.87 -3.80 9.16
N THR A 184 26.00 -4.43 10.34
CA THR A 184 27.17 -5.24 10.72
C THR A 184 27.24 -6.58 9.99
N ASP A 185 26.10 -7.20 9.67
CA ASP A 185 26.07 -8.46 8.91
C ASP A 185 26.45 -8.25 7.44
N ALA A 186 26.16 -7.08 6.87
CA ALA A 186 26.52 -6.74 5.49
C ALA A 186 28.04 -6.63 5.27
N HIS A 187 28.83 -6.29 6.30
CA HIS A 187 30.29 -6.29 6.20
C HIS A 187 30.90 -7.69 6.32
N VAL A 188 30.19 -8.67 6.92
CA VAL A 188 30.64 -10.07 7.00
C VAL A 188 30.18 -10.88 5.78
N LEU A 189 29.04 -10.52 5.16
CA LEU A 189 28.50 -11.17 3.97
C LEU A 189 29.11 -10.68 2.63
N ASN A 190 29.88 -9.60 2.64
CA ASN A 190 30.55 -9.07 1.44
C ASN A 190 31.90 -9.75 1.10
N ILE A 191 32.27 -10.84 1.78
CA ILE A 191 33.46 -11.63 1.42
C ILE A 191 33.13 -12.79 0.47
N SER A 192 31.85 -13.11 0.23
CA SER A 192 31.46 -14.26 -0.62
C SER A 192 30.98 -13.95 -2.04
N PHE A 193 30.97 -12.68 -2.47
CA PHE A 193 30.55 -12.29 -3.83
C PHE A 193 31.70 -11.88 -4.77
N ILE A 194 32.95 -12.24 -4.43
CA ILE A 194 34.04 -12.31 -5.42
C ILE A 194 34.34 -13.79 -5.68
N LYS A 195 33.54 -14.40 -6.55
CA LYS A 195 33.93 -15.47 -7.49
C LYS A 195 32.80 -15.74 -8.47
#